data_AF-A0AAX1UEJ0-F1
#
_entry.id   AF-A0AAX1UEJ0-F1
#
_cell.length_a   1.000
_cell.length_b   1.000
_cell.length_c   1.000
_cell.angle_alpha   90.00
_cell.angle_beta   90.00
_cell.angle_gamma   90.00
#
_symmetry.space_group_name_H-M   'P 1'
#
loop_
_entity.id
_entity.type
_entity.pdbx_description
1 polymer ?
#
loop_
_entity_poly.entity_id
_entity_poly.type
_entity_poly.pdbx_seq_one_letter_code
_entity_poly.pdbx_strand_id
1 'polypeptide(L)'
;MAIPPRPPAPPPALRSNPETFSANAEATILYQWGAFPAWLERIARFTESQAEAALTAALGGALPPLAGKAGQFLRVKEDGSGPELVARPAGDQLEAAGTGIMVKTSGGVVARSLTSGGNNGIQILYGSGSAGDPTINGITRTQAQWDAGADTTEAVISPAKLQGKVAAMLPTGLAQATWAAGTSTAEALISPAKLAALLTAPAARAVGSHALARRTSGTAANIGDTLAGSALAAANANGDGSSNLSGTWICLGYSTDTSSATRTTLWRRIS
;
A
#
# COMPACT_ATOMS: atom_id res chain seq x y z
N MET A 1 -8.06 -49.68 39.69
CA MET A 1 -7.82 -51.03 39.14
C MET A 1 -6.38 -51.09 38.65
N ALA A 2 -5.69 -52.23 38.73
CA ALA A 2 -4.35 -52.35 38.14
C ALA A 2 -4.45 -52.69 36.64
N ILE A 3 -3.47 -52.30 35.84
CA ILE A 3 -3.44 -52.64 34.41
C ILE A 3 -3.40 -54.17 34.24
N PRO A 4 -4.33 -54.78 33.48
CA PRO A 4 -4.31 -56.22 33.22
C PRO A 4 -3.02 -56.64 32.48
N PRO A 5 -2.21 -57.57 33.02
CA PRO A 5 -0.99 -58.01 32.35
C PRO A 5 -1.34 -58.76 31.05
N ARG A 6 -0.55 -58.54 30.00
CA ARG A 6 -0.71 -59.24 28.74
C ARG A 6 -0.37 -60.73 28.92
N PRO A 7 -1.20 -61.66 28.42
CA PRO A 7 -0.87 -63.08 28.45
C PRO A 7 0.37 -63.35 27.57
N PRO A 8 1.31 -64.20 28.01
CA PRO A 8 2.50 -64.54 27.24
C PRO A 8 2.09 -65.27 25.96
N ALA A 9 2.72 -64.93 24.84
CA ALA A 9 2.50 -65.62 23.58
C ALA A 9 3.13 -67.02 23.65
N PRO A 10 2.45 -68.06 23.14
CA PRO A 10 3.02 -69.41 23.07
C PRO A 10 4.17 -69.47 22.04
N PRO A 11 5.09 -70.44 22.17
CA PRO A 11 6.13 -70.68 21.17
C PRO A 11 5.53 -70.98 19.79
N PRO A 12 6.19 -70.56 18.69
CA PRO A 12 5.67 -70.77 17.34
C PRO A 12 5.62 -72.26 16.96
N ALA A 13 4.60 -72.63 16.18
CA ALA A 13 4.46 -73.96 15.61
C ALA A 13 5.33 -74.09 14.35
N LEU A 14 6.59 -74.50 14.52
CA LEU A 14 7.53 -74.69 13.41
C LEU A 14 7.44 -76.12 12.85
N ARG A 15 7.20 -76.25 11.54
CA ARG A 15 7.19 -77.56 10.86
C ARG A 15 8.53 -78.29 10.91
N SER A 16 9.63 -77.55 11.15
CA SER A 16 10.97 -78.11 11.37
C SER A 16 11.11 -78.89 12.68
N ASN A 17 10.20 -78.71 13.64
CA ASN A 17 10.23 -79.34 14.96
C ASN A 17 8.96 -80.19 15.16
N PRO A 18 8.87 -81.37 14.51
CA PRO A 18 7.64 -82.16 14.46
C PRO A 18 7.17 -82.62 15.85
N GLU A 19 8.09 -82.86 16.78
CA GLU A 19 7.79 -83.30 18.15
C GLU A 19 6.96 -82.26 18.93
N THR A 20 7.14 -80.97 18.66
CA THR A 20 6.47 -79.87 19.38
C THR A 20 5.41 -79.15 18.54
N PHE A 21 5.29 -79.47 17.25
CA PHE A 21 4.44 -78.74 16.31
C PHE A 21 2.96 -78.75 16.73
N SER A 22 2.42 -79.94 17.01
CA SER A 22 1.00 -80.09 17.35
C SER A 22 0.63 -79.32 18.62
N ALA A 23 1.43 -79.47 19.68
CA ALA A 23 1.22 -78.78 20.95
C ALA A 23 1.32 -77.25 20.80
N ASN A 24 2.32 -76.74 20.06
CA ASN A 24 2.47 -75.31 19.82
C ASN A 24 1.35 -74.74 18.94
N ALA A 25 0.84 -75.50 17.97
CA ALA A 25 -0.26 -75.08 17.11
C ALA A 25 -1.56 -74.94 17.92
N GLU A 26 -1.88 -75.93 18.76
CA GLU A 26 -3.04 -75.88 19.66
C GLU A 26 -2.93 -74.72 20.65
N ALA A 27 -1.76 -74.54 21.28
CA ALA A 27 -1.51 -73.42 22.18
C ALA A 27 -1.68 -72.06 21.49
N THR A 28 -1.24 -71.92 20.24
CA THR A 28 -1.41 -70.69 19.45
C THR A 28 -2.89 -70.42 19.14
N ILE A 29 -3.66 -71.45 18.81
CA ILE A 29 -5.11 -71.32 18.57
C ILE A 29 -5.81 -70.86 19.84
N LEU A 30 -5.55 -71.52 20.98
CA LEU A 30 -6.14 -71.15 22.27
C LEU A 30 -5.75 -69.73 22.71
N TYR A 31 -4.52 -69.30 22.40
CA TYR A 31 -4.08 -67.93 22.65
C TYR A 31 -4.87 -66.91 21.81
N GLN A 32 -4.95 -67.12 20.49
CA GLN A 32 -5.55 -66.15 19.56
C GLN A 32 -7.08 -66.05 19.71
N TRP A 33 -7.74 -67.15 20.06
CA TRP A 33 -9.21 -67.20 20.14
C TRP A 33 -9.75 -67.17 21.57
N GLY A 34 -8.89 -67.23 22.58
CA GLY A 34 -9.29 -67.20 23.99
C GLY A 34 -8.55 -66.14 24.79
N ALA A 35 -7.29 -66.41 25.13
CA ALA A 35 -6.55 -65.59 26.10
C ALA A 35 -6.33 -64.14 25.62
N PHE A 36 -6.01 -63.94 24.34
CA PHE A 36 -5.73 -62.62 23.79
C PHE A 36 -6.99 -61.74 23.63
N PRO A 37 -8.10 -62.22 23.05
CA PRO A 37 -9.37 -61.46 23.02
C PRO A 37 -9.90 -61.13 24.42
N ALA A 38 -9.83 -62.07 25.37
CA ALA A 38 -10.25 -61.82 26.75
C ALA A 38 -9.38 -60.75 27.44
N TRP A 39 -8.08 -60.70 27.13
CA TRP A 39 -7.21 -59.61 27.59
C TRP A 39 -7.58 -58.27 26.97
N LEU A 40 -7.90 -58.21 25.66
CA LEU A 40 -8.35 -56.98 25.01
C LEU A 40 -9.62 -56.42 25.65
N GLU A 41 -10.60 -57.26 25.97
CA GLU A 41 -11.82 -56.84 26.67
C GLU A 41 -11.50 -56.28 28.07
N ARG A 42 -10.63 -56.94 28.83
CA ARG A 42 -10.21 -56.44 30.16
C ARG A 42 -9.47 -55.12 30.06
N ILE A 43 -8.66 -54.91 29.03
CA ILE A 43 -7.97 -53.63 28.78
C ILE A 43 -8.98 -52.54 28.44
N ALA A 44 -9.96 -52.81 27.59
CA ALA A 44 -11.02 -51.84 27.26
C ALA A 44 -11.79 -51.40 28.52
N ARG A 45 -12.23 -52.36 29.35
CA ARG A 45 -12.88 -52.08 30.63
C ARG A 45 -11.99 -51.32 31.60
N PHE A 46 -10.70 -51.64 31.66
CA PHE A 46 -9.73 -50.90 32.45
C PHE A 46 -9.64 -49.44 31.98
N THR A 47 -9.54 -49.20 30.68
CA THR A 47 -9.46 -47.83 30.13
C THR A 47 -10.72 -47.02 30.40
N GLU A 48 -11.91 -47.61 30.29
CA GLU A 48 -13.18 -46.97 30.64
C GLU A 48 -13.21 -46.60 32.13
N SER A 49 -12.83 -47.53 33.01
CA SER A 49 -12.74 -47.28 34.45
C SER A 49 -11.76 -46.17 34.82
N GLN A 50 -10.61 -46.08 34.14
CA GLN A 50 -9.66 -44.98 34.36
C GLN A 50 -10.20 -43.63 33.87
N ALA A 51 -10.87 -43.62 32.72
CA ALA A 51 -11.49 -42.40 32.20
C ALA A 51 -12.60 -41.87 33.11
N GLU A 52 -13.45 -42.77 33.63
CA GLU A 52 -14.50 -42.42 34.57
C GLU A 52 -13.92 -41.89 35.89
N ALA A 53 -12.90 -42.56 36.45
CA ALA A 53 -12.21 -42.08 37.65
C ALA A 53 -11.58 -40.68 37.45
N ALA A 54 -10.98 -40.42 36.28
CA ALA A 54 -10.43 -39.12 35.94
C ALA A 54 -11.52 -38.03 35.82
N LEU A 55 -12.67 -38.36 35.22
CA LEU A 55 -13.81 -37.44 35.12
C LEU A 55 -14.39 -37.11 36.51
N THR A 56 -14.58 -38.13 37.36
CA THR A 56 -15.05 -37.93 38.73
C THR A 56 -14.07 -37.07 39.54
N ALA A 57 -12.77 -37.32 39.41
CA ALA A 57 -11.75 -36.50 40.07
C ALA A 57 -11.81 -35.04 39.59
N ALA A 58 -11.95 -34.82 38.28
CA ALA A 58 -12.06 -33.48 37.72
C ALA A 58 -13.30 -32.72 38.23
N LEU A 59 -14.47 -33.36 38.23
CA LEU A 59 -15.72 -32.81 38.77
C LEU A 59 -15.68 -32.58 40.28
N GLY A 60 -14.93 -33.41 41.02
CA GLY A 60 -14.68 -33.28 42.46
C GLY A 60 -13.65 -32.21 42.83
N GLY A 61 -13.13 -31.44 41.86
CA GLY A 61 -12.20 -30.34 42.12
C GLY A 61 -10.73 -30.76 42.19
N ALA A 62 -10.37 -31.95 41.70
CA ALA A 62 -8.96 -32.35 41.56
C ALA A 62 -8.24 -31.63 40.40
N LEU A 63 -8.97 -30.83 39.61
CA LEU A 63 -8.35 -29.89 38.68
C LEU A 63 -7.62 -28.78 39.47
N PRO A 64 -6.38 -28.42 39.10
CA PRO A 64 -5.69 -27.29 39.72
C PRO A 64 -6.53 -26.00 39.65
N PRO A 65 -6.63 -25.21 40.73
CA PRO A 65 -7.38 -23.96 40.71
C PRO A 65 -6.75 -23.00 39.70
N LEU A 66 -7.57 -22.45 38.80
CA LEU A 66 -7.12 -21.52 37.75
C LEU A 66 -7.02 -20.07 38.24
N ALA A 67 -7.68 -19.74 39.35
CA ALA A 67 -7.66 -18.40 39.94
C ALA A 67 -6.23 -18.01 40.36
N GLY A 68 -5.75 -16.87 39.86
CA GLY A 68 -4.41 -16.36 40.16
C GLY A 68 -3.26 -17.09 39.47
N LYS A 69 -3.54 -17.95 38.49
CA LYS A 69 -2.53 -18.74 37.74
C LYS A 69 -2.27 -18.20 36.33
N ALA A 70 -2.52 -16.91 36.13
CA ALA A 70 -2.28 -16.24 34.86
C ALA A 70 -0.82 -16.43 34.41
N GLY A 71 -0.63 -16.83 33.15
CA GLY A 71 0.69 -17.03 32.56
C GLY A 71 1.32 -18.41 32.79
N GLN A 72 0.65 -19.33 33.48
CA GLN A 72 1.10 -20.73 33.62
C GLN A 72 0.43 -21.65 32.58
N PHE A 73 1.11 -22.73 32.21
CA PHE A 73 0.59 -23.72 31.28
C PHE A 73 0.09 -24.94 32.05
N LEU A 74 -1.12 -25.41 31.71
CA LEU A 74 -1.60 -26.71 32.14
C LEU A 74 -1.00 -27.78 31.24
N ARG A 75 -0.27 -28.73 31.84
CA ARG A 75 0.25 -29.92 31.14
C ARG A 75 -0.07 -31.16 31.96
N VAL A 76 0.09 -32.34 31.37
CA VAL A 76 0.12 -33.61 32.12
C VAL A 76 1.56 -33.85 32.58
N LYS A 77 1.74 -34.30 33.82
CA LYS A 77 3.05 -34.67 34.35
C LYS A 77 3.69 -35.77 33.50
N GLU A 78 5.02 -35.75 33.43
CA GLU A 78 5.78 -36.73 32.65
C GLU A 78 5.57 -38.18 33.14
N ASP A 79 5.32 -38.37 34.43
CA ASP A 79 4.98 -39.66 35.03
C ASP A 79 3.51 -40.10 34.82
N GLY A 80 2.71 -39.26 34.15
CA GLY A 80 1.28 -39.52 33.90
C GLY A 80 0.38 -39.42 35.14
N SER A 81 0.89 -38.99 36.30
CA SER A 81 0.13 -38.98 37.57
C SER A 81 -0.97 -37.91 37.63
N GLY A 82 -1.06 -37.03 36.64
CA GLY A 82 -2.16 -36.06 36.50
C GLY A 82 -1.73 -34.72 35.89
N PRO A 83 -2.67 -33.77 35.78
CA PRO A 83 -2.37 -32.43 35.31
C PRO A 83 -1.57 -31.62 36.34
N GLU A 84 -0.69 -30.76 35.86
CA GLU A 84 0.04 -29.78 36.65
C GLU A 84 0.12 -28.43 35.94
N LEU A 85 0.25 -27.35 36.72
CA LEU A 85 0.54 -26.02 36.21
C LEU A 85 2.04 -25.79 36.26
N VAL A 86 2.64 -25.52 35.11
CA VAL A 86 4.06 -25.16 35.01
C VAL A 86 4.25 -23.71 34.67
N ALA A 87 5.35 -23.16 35.17
CA ALA A 87 5.82 -21.86 34.73
C ALA A 87 5.99 -21.87 33.21
N ARG A 88 5.60 -20.77 32.56
CA ARG A 88 5.85 -20.57 31.14
C ARG A 88 7.34 -20.78 30.84
N PRO A 89 7.69 -21.70 29.93
CA PRO A 89 9.06 -21.83 29.46
C PRO A 89 9.54 -20.48 28.93
N ALA A 90 10.72 -20.03 29.35
CA ALA A 90 11.32 -18.81 28.83
C ALA A 90 11.45 -18.92 27.30
N GLY A 91 10.80 -18.00 26.57
CA GLY A 91 10.81 -17.96 25.10
C GLY A 91 9.55 -18.47 24.39
N ASP A 92 8.60 -19.11 25.08
CA ASP A 92 7.30 -19.52 24.49
C ASP A 92 6.29 -18.36 24.65
N GLN A 93 6.53 -17.26 23.93
CA GLN A 93 5.69 -16.07 23.91
C GLN A 93 4.43 -16.28 23.04
N LEU A 94 3.49 -17.09 23.50
CA LEU A 94 2.07 -16.82 23.22
C LEU A 94 1.54 -15.85 24.28
N GLU A 95 2.24 -14.72 24.45
CA GLU A 95 1.57 -13.56 25.00
C GLU A 95 0.68 -13.04 23.87
N ALA A 96 -0.55 -12.65 24.22
CA ALA A 96 -1.30 -11.75 23.37
C ALA A 96 -0.45 -10.48 23.21
N ALA A 97 0.47 -10.51 22.24
CA ALA A 97 1.13 -9.33 21.77
C ALA A 97 -0.04 -8.45 21.36
N GLY A 98 -0.17 -7.27 21.97
CA GLY A 98 -1.22 -6.31 21.63
C GLY A 98 -1.23 -5.87 20.15
N THR A 99 -0.47 -6.54 19.28
CA THR A 99 -0.18 -6.25 17.89
C THR A 99 -0.03 -7.49 16.97
N GLY A 100 -0.29 -8.75 17.39
CA GLY A 100 -0.27 -9.89 16.45
C GLY A 100 -0.18 -11.33 16.98
N ILE A 101 0.05 -12.29 16.05
CA ILE A 101 0.15 -13.75 16.29
C ILE A 101 1.61 -14.19 16.06
N MET A 102 2.15 -15.06 16.93
CA MET A 102 3.43 -15.73 16.67
C MET A 102 3.22 -17.06 15.93
N VAL A 103 4.00 -17.32 14.89
CA VAL A 103 3.92 -18.54 14.07
C VAL A 103 5.23 -19.32 14.18
N LYS A 104 5.15 -20.62 14.53
CA LYS A 104 6.29 -21.55 14.46
C LYS A 104 6.53 -21.94 13.00
N THR A 105 7.74 -21.72 12.52
CA THR A 105 8.23 -22.15 11.20
C THR A 105 9.34 -23.18 11.37
N SER A 106 9.76 -23.82 10.28
CA SER A 106 10.90 -24.76 10.29
C SER A 106 12.23 -24.12 10.74
N GLY A 107 12.34 -22.78 10.70
CA GLY A 107 13.51 -22.04 11.18
C GLY A 107 13.37 -21.45 12.59
N GLY A 108 12.24 -21.65 13.28
CA GLY A 108 11.99 -21.10 14.62
C GLY A 108 10.68 -20.32 14.74
N VAL A 109 10.49 -19.67 15.90
CA VAL A 109 9.30 -18.84 16.21
C VAL A 109 9.48 -17.45 15.61
N VAL A 110 8.51 -16.99 14.80
CA VAL A 110 8.52 -15.66 14.19
C VAL A 110 7.26 -14.90 14.58
N ALA A 111 7.42 -13.66 15.06
CA ALA A 111 6.30 -12.76 15.29
C ALA A 111 5.71 -12.29 13.96
N ARG A 112 4.40 -12.44 13.75
CA ARG A 112 3.68 -11.92 12.59
C ARG A 112 2.66 -10.88 13.06
N SER A 113 2.93 -9.62 12.78
CA SER A 113 2.04 -8.52 13.18
C SER A 113 0.78 -8.49 12.31
N LEU A 114 -0.38 -8.60 12.96
CA LEU A 114 -1.63 -8.06 12.43
C LEU A 114 -1.91 -6.82 13.28
N THR A 115 -1.49 -5.66 12.80
CA THR A 115 -1.88 -4.39 13.42
C THR A 115 -3.40 -4.24 13.33
N SER A 116 -4.09 -4.33 14.47
CA SER A 116 -5.54 -4.12 14.60
C SER A 116 -5.94 -2.64 14.68
N GLY A 117 -4.98 -1.71 14.64
CA GLY A 117 -5.24 -0.30 14.39
C GLY A 117 -5.46 -0.08 12.90
N GLY A 118 -6.52 0.66 12.55
CA GLY A 118 -6.74 1.13 11.18
C GLY A 118 -5.47 1.78 10.65
N ASN A 119 -4.86 1.15 9.66
CA ASN A 119 -3.60 1.59 9.11
C ASN A 119 -3.87 2.83 8.24
N ASN A 120 -3.53 4.02 8.74
CA ASN A 120 -3.67 5.26 7.96
C ASN A 120 -2.47 5.47 7.00
N GLY A 121 -1.69 4.42 6.69
CA GLY A 121 -0.48 4.46 5.89
C GLY A 121 -0.15 3.14 5.16
N ILE A 122 0.96 3.13 4.41
CA ILE A 122 1.35 2.00 3.55
C ILE A 122 1.78 0.80 4.40
N GLN A 123 1.05 -0.30 4.28
CA GLN A 123 1.34 -1.57 4.93
C GLN A 123 2.22 -2.43 4.01
N ILE A 124 3.49 -2.63 4.37
CA ILE A 124 4.35 -3.60 3.69
C ILE A 124 3.98 -4.99 4.20
N LEU A 125 3.06 -5.65 3.52
CA LEU A 125 2.77 -7.06 3.71
C LEU A 125 4.03 -7.83 3.27
N TYR A 126 4.60 -8.65 4.16
CA TYR A 126 5.83 -9.45 3.98
C TYR A 126 7.21 -8.81 4.25
N GLY A 127 7.29 -7.76 5.08
CA GLY A 127 8.58 -7.28 5.60
C GLY A 127 8.94 -7.89 6.97
N SER A 128 10.14 -8.44 7.12
CA SER A 128 10.71 -8.86 8.42
C SER A 128 11.42 -7.71 9.16
N GLY A 129 11.19 -6.47 8.72
CA GLY A 129 11.83 -5.27 9.23
C GLY A 129 11.43 -4.94 10.65
N SER A 130 12.43 -4.84 11.53
CA SER A 130 12.32 -4.19 12.84
C SER A 130 11.82 -2.75 12.69
N ALA A 131 11.24 -2.17 13.73
CA ALA A 131 10.89 -0.75 13.73
C ALA A 131 12.14 0.11 13.40
N GLY A 132 12.16 0.71 12.21
CA GLY A 132 13.29 1.51 11.69
C GLY A 132 13.94 0.97 10.42
N ASP A 133 13.78 -0.32 10.10
CA ASP A 133 14.49 -0.95 8.97
C ASP A 133 13.50 -1.61 7.99
N PRO A 134 12.93 -0.85 7.04
CA PRO A 134 11.93 -1.39 6.13
C PRO A 134 12.55 -2.47 5.21
N THR A 135 11.86 -3.60 5.09
CA THR A 135 12.18 -4.63 4.10
C THR A 135 11.32 -4.41 2.86
N ILE A 136 11.92 -3.99 1.74
CA ILE A 136 11.23 -3.82 0.45
C ILE A 136 11.76 -4.90 -0.51
N ASN A 137 10.87 -5.70 -1.10
CA ASN A 137 11.23 -6.82 -1.99
C ASN A 137 12.24 -7.82 -1.39
N GLY A 138 12.12 -8.13 -0.09
CA GLY A 138 12.98 -9.11 0.58
C GLY A 138 14.38 -8.61 0.96
N ILE A 139 14.69 -7.32 0.74
CA ILE A 139 15.95 -6.70 1.14
C ILE A 139 15.70 -5.81 2.35
N THR A 140 16.29 -6.15 3.50
CA THR A 140 16.26 -5.30 4.70
C THR A 140 17.35 -4.24 4.59
N ARG A 141 16.97 -2.96 4.77
CA ARG A 141 17.91 -1.83 4.77
C ARG A 141 17.84 -1.11 6.10
N THR A 142 19.00 -0.72 6.60
CA THR A 142 19.03 0.17 7.76
C THR A 142 18.51 1.55 7.38
N GLN A 143 17.86 2.27 8.31
CA GLN A 143 17.42 3.65 8.09
C GLN A 143 18.55 4.54 7.51
N ALA A 144 19.78 4.39 8.02
CA ALA A 144 20.94 5.14 7.54
C ALA A 144 21.31 4.83 6.08
N GLN A 145 21.24 3.56 5.66
CA GLN A 145 21.49 3.15 4.27
C GLN A 145 20.42 3.67 3.32
N TRP A 146 19.17 3.70 3.79
CA TRP A 146 18.04 4.24 3.04
C TRP A 146 18.16 5.75 2.83
N ASP A 147 18.39 6.50 3.90
CA ASP A 147 18.51 7.96 3.87
C ASP A 147 19.72 8.43 3.04
N ALA A 148 20.82 7.68 3.07
CA ALA A 148 22.03 7.97 2.28
C ALA A 148 21.87 7.71 0.77
N GLY A 149 20.75 7.11 0.32
CA GLY A 149 20.50 6.87 -1.09
C GLY A 149 21.44 5.89 -1.78
N ALA A 150 22.03 4.97 -1.01
CA ALA A 150 22.91 3.92 -1.53
C ALA A 150 22.17 2.86 -2.38
N ASP A 151 20.85 2.97 -2.53
CA ASP A 151 20.01 2.03 -3.25
C ASP A 151 19.86 2.36 -4.75
N THR A 152 20.50 1.55 -5.58
CA THR A 152 20.49 1.72 -7.05
C THR A 152 19.27 1.07 -7.72
N THR A 153 18.64 0.07 -7.12
CA THR A 153 17.49 -0.66 -7.67
C THR A 153 16.26 0.23 -7.88
N GLU A 154 15.62 0.18 -9.05
CA GLU A 154 14.51 1.10 -9.42
C GLU A 154 13.23 0.91 -8.60
N ALA A 155 12.99 -0.29 -8.07
CA ALA A 155 11.81 -0.58 -7.24
C ALA A 155 11.84 0.08 -5.85
N VAL A 156 12.94 0.73 -5.48
CA VAL A 156 13.17 1.30 -4.15
C VAL A 156 13.65 2.75 -4.32
N ILE A 157 12.78 3.72 -4.02
CA ILE A 157 13.07 5.16 -4.15
C ILE A 157 13.34 5.82 -2.80
N SER A 158 14.61 6.04 -2.47
CA SER A 158 14.99 6.74 -1.23
C SER A 158 14.67 8.23 -1.29
N PRO A 159 14.56 8.93 -0.15
CA PRO A 159 14.41 10.39 -0.12
C PRO A 159 15.48 11.12 -0.95
N ALA A 160 16.75 10.73 -0.82
CA ALA A 160 17.84 11.30 -1.61
C ALA A 160 17.72 11.00 -3.12
N LYS A 161 17.29 9.79 -3.49
CA LYS A 161 17.07 9.40 -4.89
C LYS A 161 15.88 10.12 -5.51
N LEU A 162 14.80 10.30 -4.75
CA LEU A 162 13.65 11.11 -5.15
C LEU A 162 14.08 12.57 -5.35
N GLN A 163 14.84 13.13 -4.41
CA GLN A 163 15.38 14.49 -4.53
C GLN A 163 16.27 14.62 -5.77
N GLY A 164 17.14 13.65 -6.05
CA GLY A 164 17.96 13.60 -7.26
C GLY A 164 17.13 13.48 -8.54
N LYS A 165 16.06 12.67 -8.56
CA LYS A 165 15.16 12.55 -9.71
C LYS A 165 14.37 13.83 -9.95
N VAL A 166 13.85 14.46 -8.89
CA VAL A 166 13.20 15.78 -8.98
C VAL A 166 14.18 16.83 -9.49
N ALA A 167 15.40 16.88 -8.95
CA ALA A 167 16.46 17.78 -9.41
C ALA A 167 16.89 17.53 -10.87
N ALA A 168 16.79 16.30 -11.37
CA ALA A 168 17.04 15.97 -12.77
C ALA A 168 15.86 16.30 -13.69
N MET A 169 14.62 16.28 -13.18
CA MET A 169 13.43 16.75 -13.90
C MET A 169 13.36 18.27 -13.95
N LEU A 170 13.95 18.96 -12.96
CA LEU A 170 14.28 20.36 -13.08
C LEU A 170 15.32 20.52 -14.20
N PRO A 171 15.07 21.34 -15.22
CA PRO A 171 16.01 21.50 -16.31
C PRO A 171 17.36 21.97 -15.76
N THR A 172 18.41 21.22 -16.08
CA THR A 172 19.77 21.46 -15.59
C THR A 172 20.21 22.88 -15.95
N GLY A 173 20.59 23.66 -14.93
CA GLY A 173 21.10 25.03 -15.12
C GLY A 173 20.05 26.15 -15.10
N LEU A 174 18.75 25.85 -14.92
CA LEU A 174 17.76 26.89 -14.66
C LEU A 174 17.68 27.21 -13.17
N ALA A 175 18.42 28.24 -12.77
CA ALA A 175 18.23 28.82 -11.45
C ALA A 175 16.74 29.19 -11.26
N GLN A 176 16.20 28.96 -10.07
CA GLN A 176 14.81 29.26 -9.74
C GLN A 176 14.43 30.71 -10.09
N ALA A 177 15.39 31.64 -9.99
CA ALA A 177 15.25 33.03 -10.42
C ALA A 177 15.05 33.18 -11.94
N THR A 178 15.80 32.43 -12.76
CA THR A 178 15.69 32.44 -14.23
C THR A 178 14.37 31.82 -14.71
N TRP A 179 13.90 30.77 -14.03
CA TRP A 179 12.57 30.21 -14.31
C TRP A 179 11.45 31.17 -13.90
N ALA A 180 11.51 31.75 -12.69
CA ALA A 180 10.52 32.73 -12.22
C ALA A 180 10.45 33.97 -13.14
N ALA A 181 11.59 34.48 -13.59
CA ALA A 181 11.69 35.61 -14.52
C ALA A 181 11.27 35.27 -15.96
N GLY A 182 11.20 33.98 -16.33
CA GLY A 182 10.82 33.55 -17.68
C GLY A 182 11.85 33.80 -18.77
N THR A 183 13.10 34.11 -18.41
CA THR A 183 14.20 34.39 -19.36
C THR A 183 14.87 33.12 -19.89
N SER A 184 14.37 31.94 -19.50
CA SER A 184 14.78 30.65 -20.06
C SER A 184 14.52 30.53 -21.56
N THR A 185 15.53 30.04 -22.29
CA THR A 185 15.43 29.63 -23.69
C THR A 185 15.04 28.15 -23.87
N ALA A 186 14.99 27.36 -22.79
CA ALA A 186 14.53 25.97 -22.83
C ALA A 186 12.99 25.90 -22.76
N GLU A 187 12.36 25.33 -23.79
CA GLU A 187 10.93 25.43 -24.11
C GLU A 187 9.95 24.62 -23.23
N ALA A 188 10.40 23.94 -22.17
CA ALA A 188 9.57 22.92 -21.55
C ALA A 188 8.50 23.42 -20.55
N LEU A 189 8.57 24.65 -20.03
CA LEU A 189 7.69 25.13 -18.96
C LEU A 189 7.29 26.60 -19.12
N ILE A 190 5.99 26.89 -19.06
CA ILE A 190 5.50 28.27 -18.96
C ILE A 190 5.88 28.83 -17.57
N SER A 191 6.59 29.96 -17.54
CA SER A 191 6.97 30.60 -16.28
C SER A 191 5.81 31.40 -15.68
N PRO A 192 5.81 31.65 -14.35
CA PRO A 192 4.85 32.56 -13.73
C PRO A 192 4.79 33.94 -14.40
N ALA A 193 5.92 34.51 -14.81
CA ALA A 193 5.98 35.78 -15.55
C ALA A 193 5.35 35.68 -16.96
N LYS A 194 5.60 34.60 -17.71
CA LYS A 194 4.97 34.37 -19.02
C LYS A 194 3.46 34.17 -18.89
N LEU A 195 3.02 33.46 -17.86
CA LEU A 195 1.60 33.27 -17.54
C LEU A 195 0.94 34.60 -17.13
N ALA A 196 1.60 35.39 -16.27
CA ALA A 196 1.12 36.72 -15.90
C ALA A 196 0.99 37.64 -17.12
N ALA A 197 1.97 37.64 -18.03
CA ALA A 197 1.89 38.39 -19.28
C ALA A 197 0.74 37.92 -20.18
N LEU A 198 0.45 36.62 -20.21
CA LEU A 198 -0.69 36.06 -20.97
C LEU A 198 -2.04 36.44 -20.36
N LEU A 199 -2.10 36.50 -19.02
CA LEU A 199 -3.32 36.81 -18.24
C LEU A 199 -3.55 38.31 -18.07
N THR A 200 -2.53 39.14 -18.27
CA THR A 200 -2.71 40.59 -18.31
C THR A 200 -3.38 40.89 -19.64
N ALA A 201 -4.71 41.07 -19.61
CA ALA A 201 -5.46 41.52 -20.78
C ALA A 201 -4.70 42.70 -21.41
N PRO A 202 -4.43 42.68 -22.74
CA PRO A 202 -3.72 43.78 -23.37
C PRO A 202 -4.42 45.08 -22.98
N ALA A 203 -3.65 46.03 -22.44
CA ALA A 203 -4.18 47.33 -22.04
C ALA A 203 -5.09 47.85 -23.14
N ALA A 204 -6.26 48.39 -22.80
CA ALA A 204 -7.23 48.85 -23.78
C ALA A 204 -6.50 49.68 -24.85
N ARG A 205 -6.44 49.14 -26.09
CA ARG A 205 -5.71 49.70 -27.26
C ARG A 205 -4.22 49.34 -27.42
N ALA A 206 -3.70 48.25 -26.85
CA ALA A 206 -2.35 47.75 -27.19
C ALA A 206 -2.23 47.30 -28.66
N VAL A 207 -1.01 47.11 -29.18
CA VAL A 207 -0.79 46.52 -30.52
C VAL A 207 -1.49 45.15 -30.59
N GLY A 208 -2.20 44.89 -31.69
CA GLY A 208 -3.05 43.71 -31.87
C GLY A 208 -4.49 43.89 -31.37
N SER A 209 -4.79 44.97 -30.64
CA SER A 209 -6.17 45.29 -30.24
C SER A 209 -7.03 45.66 -31.43
N HIS A 210 -8.33 45.39 -31.33
CA HIS A 210 -9.32 45.71 -32.34
C HIS A 210 -10.22 46.85 -31.85
N ALA A 211 -10.58 47.75 -32.75
CA ALA A 211 -11.51 48.84 -32.46
C ALA A 211 -12.41 49.09 -33.66
N LEU A 212 -13.65 49.48 -33.37
CA LEU A 212 -14.53 50.10 -34.35
C LEU A 212 -14.20 51.59 -34.39
N ALA A 213 -14.03 52.14 -35.59
CA ALA A 213 -13.70 53.55 -35.77
C ALA A 213 -14.24 54.11 -37.09
N ARG A 214 -14.28 55.44 -37.18
CA ARG A 214 -14.66 56.18 -38.38
C ARG A 214 -13.52 57.11 -38.79
N ARG A 215 -13.32 57.28 -40.09
CA ARG A 215 -12.39 58.29 -40.59
C ARG A 215 -12.92 59.68 -40.26
N THR A 216 -12.03 60.55 -39.76
CA THR A 216 -12.37 61.96 -39.48
C THR A 216 -12.48 62.81 -40.73
N SER A 217 -11.89 62.38 -41.85
CA SER A 217 -11.78 63.17 -43.09
C SER A 217 -12.98 63.06 -44.04
N GLY A 218 -14.07 62.36 -43.68
CA GLY A 218 -15.22 62.12 -44.56
C GLY A 218 -14.93 61.25 -45.81
N THR A 219 -13.72 60.68 -45.88
CA THR A 219 -13.31 59.76 -46.94
C THR A 219 -13.54 58.32 -46.49
N ALA A 220 -13.96 57.43 -47.38
CA ALA A 220 -14.06 56.01 -47.05
C ALA A 220 -12.66 55.41 -46.75
N ALA A 221 -12.61 54.42 -45.85
CA ALA A 221 -11.48 53.51 -45.71
C ALA A 221 -11.80 52.20 -46.43
N ASN A 222 -10.81 51.66 -47.11
CA ASN A 222 -10.85 50.34 -47.74
C ASN A 222 -10.20 49.30 -46.84
N ILE A 223 -10.54 48.03 -47.06
CA ILE A 223 -9.86 46.91 -46.39
C ILE A 223 -8.38 46.94 -46.78
N GLY A 224 -7.49 46.81 -45.80
CA GLY A 224 -6.04 46.89 -45.98
C GLY A 224 -5.45 48.29 -45.83
N ASP A 225 -6.27 49.35 -45.81
CA ASP A 225 -5.78 50.71 -45.56
C ASP A 225 -5.07 50.77 -44.20
N THR A 226 -3.93 51.46 -44.17
CA THR A 226 -3.16 51.70 -42.94
C THR A 226 -3.18 53.18 -42.63
N LEU A 227 -3.77 53.56 -41.49
CA LEU A 227 -3.96 54.96 -41.10
C LEU A 227 -3.44 55.22 -39.69
N ALA A 228 -3.00 56.47 -39.46
CA ALA A 228 -2.73 56.96 -38.12
C ALA A 228 -4.03 57.04 -37.33
N GLY A 229 -3.96 56.70 -36.03
CA GLY A 229 -5.10 56.75 -35.12
C GLY A 229 -5.68 58.16 -34.97
N SER A 230 -4.87 59.20 -35.17
CA SER A 230 -5.35 60.58 -35.22
C SER A 230 -6.34 60.84 -36.35
N ALA A 231 -6.33 60.03 -37.41
CA ALA A 231 -7.30 60.08 -38.50
C ALA A 231 -8.56 59.22 -38.24
N LEU A 232 -8.64 58.54 -37.09
CA LEU A 232 -9.69 57.59 -36.73
C LEU A 232 -10.35 57.98 -35.40
N ALA A 233 -11.64 58.30 -35.43
CA ALA A 233 -12.45 58.49 -34.24
C ALA A 233 -13.05 57.14 -33.81
N ALA A 234 -12.80 56.69 -32.58
CA ALA A 234 -13.39 55.45 -32.08
C ALA A 234 -14.91 55.57 -32.07
N ALA A 235 -15.62 54.57 -32.59
CA ALA A 235 -17.06 54.62 -32.75
C ALA A 235 -17.72 53.29 -32.37
N ASN A 236 -18.96 53.32 -31.89
CA ASN A 236 -19.76 52.11 -31.73
C ASN A 236 -20.32 51.64 -33.09
N ALA A 237 -21.05 50.52 -33.10
CA ALA A 237 -21.66 49.96 -34.31
C ALA A 237 -22.67 50.93 -34.98
N ASN A 238 -23.35 51.75 -34.18
CA ASN A 238 -24.32 52.76 -34.65
C ASN A 238 -23.64 54.02 -35.20
N GLY A 239 -22.35 54.20 -34.93
CA GLY A 239 -21.57 55.31 -35.43
C GLY A 239 -21.33 56.47 -34.49
N ASP A 240 -21.75 56.35 -33.24
CA ASP A 240 -21.50 57.37 -32.23
C ASP A 240 -20.00 57.39 -31.93
N GLY A 241 -19.38 58.52 -32.26
CA GLY A 241 -17.95 58.74 -32.13
C GLY A 241 -17.54 59.17 -30.73
N SER A 242 -16.31 58.83 -30.37
CA SER A 242 -15.56 59.30 -29.22
C SER A 242 -14.18 59.81 -29.67
N SER A 243 -13.30 60.13 -28.73
CA SER A 243 -11.94 60.61 -28.98
C SER A 243 -11.16 59.81 -30.04
N ASN A 244 -10.24 60.49 -30.73
CA ASN A 244 -9.35 59.87 -31.70
C ASN A 244 -8.55 58.70 -31.10
N LEU A 245 -8.19 57.75 -31.96
CA LEU A 245 -7.29 56.66 -31.61
C LEU A 245 -5.84 57.18 -31.58
N SER A 246 -4.95 56.41 -30.96
CA SER A 246 -3.50 56.62 -31.01
C SER A 246 -2.82 55.47 -31.75
N GLY A 247 -1.59 55.66 -32.20
CA GLY A 247 -0.84 54.64 -32.92
C GLY A 247 -1.22 54.52 -34.39
N THR A 248 -0.89 53.39 -35.01
CA THR A 248 -1.20 53.09 -36.43
C THR A 248 -2.09 51.86 -36.50
N TRP A 249 -3.06 51.90 -37.40
CA TRP A 249 -4.12 50.89 -37.50
C TRP A 249 -4.30 50.42 -38.94
N ILE A 250 -4.59 49.12 -39.11
CA ILE A 250 -4.96 48.52 -40.40
C ILE A 250 -6.46 48.19 -40.44
N CYS A 251 -7.13 48.55 -41.52
CA CYS A 251 -8.55 48.26 -41.74
C CYS A 251 -8.75 46.79 -42.11
N LEU A 252 -9.62 46.09 -41.38
CA LEU A 252 -9.95 44.69 -41.59
C LEU A 252 -11.33 44.48 -42.21
N GLY A 253 -12.20 45.49 -42.15
CA GLY A 253 -13.58 45.37 -42.62
C GLY A 253 -14.40 46.62 -42.35
N TYR A 254 -15.62 46.66 -42.89
CA TYR A 254 -16.58 47.73 -42.68
C TYR A 254 -17.97 47.19 -42.39
N SER A 255 -18.75 47.93 -41.60
CA SER A 255 -20.19 47.71 -41.50
C SER A 255 -20.89 48.12 -42.80
N THR A 256 -21.89 47.36 -43.23
CA THR A 256 -22.64 47.54 -44.48
C THR A 256 -23.74 48.61 -44.39
N ASP A 257 -23.96 49.21 -43.22
CA ASP A 257 -25.07 50.14 -43.02
C ASP A 257 -24.89 51.45 -43.82
N THR A 258 -25.95 51.83 -44.51
CA THR A 258 -25.99 52.68 -45.70
C THR A 258 -26.21 54.15 -45.36
N SER A 259 -25.17 54.83 -44.85
CA SER A 259 -25.05 56.28 -45.02
C SER A 259 -23.60 56.67 -45.31
N SER A 260 -23.42 57.33 -46.46
CA SER A 260 -22.13 57.61 -47.08
C SER A 260 -21.22 58.53 -46.25
N ALA A 261 -19.91 58.37 -46.48
CA ALA A 261 -18.75 59.16 -46.01
C ALA A 261 -18.08 58.78 -44.66
N THR A 262 -18.76 58.07 -43.74
CA THR A 262 -18.18 57.73 -42.41
C THR A 262 -18.45 56.28 -41.96
N ARG A 263 -18.17 55.27 -42.79
CA ARG A 263 -18.40 53.85 -42.43
C ARG A 263 -17.67 53.49 -41.14
N THR A 264 -18.41 52.97 -40.15
CA THR A 264 -17.77 52.34 -38.98
C THR A 264 -17.02 51.11 -39.49
N THR A 265 -15.71 51.18 -39.36
CA THR A 265 -14.74 50.21 -39.88
C THR A 265 -14.09 49.49 -38.72
N LEU A 266 -13.80 48.21 -38.90
CA LEU A 266 -13.05 47.40 -37.96
C LEU A 266 -11.57 47.59 -38.23
N TRP A 267 -10.83 48.01 -37.21
CA TRP A 267 -9.41 48.26 -37.29
C TRP A 267 -8.64 47.39 -36.30
N ARG A 268 -7.42 47.00 -36.66
CA ARG A 268 -6.45 46.39 -35.75
C ARG A 268 -5.24 47.29 -35.58
N ARG A 269 -4.82 47.54 -34.34
CA ARG A 269 -3.62 48.35 -34.07
C ARG A 269 -2.37 47.56 -34.45
N ILE A 270 -1.44 48.19 -35.15
CA ILE A 270 -0.17 47.58 -35.57
C ILE A 270 1.07 48.29 -34.98
N SER A 271 0.93 49.50 -34.44
CA SER A 271 1.95 50.20 -33.63
C SER A 271 1.32 51.22 -32.69
#